data_AF-Q8FNF0-F1
#
_entry.id   AF-Q8FNF0-F1
#
_cell.length_a   1.000
_cell.length_b   1.000
_cell.length_c   1.000
_cell.angle_alpha   90.00
_cell.angle_beta   90.00
_cell.angle_gamma   90.00
#
_symmetry.space_group_name_H-M   'P 1'
#
loop_
_entity.id
_entity.type
_entity.pdbx_description
1 polymer ?
#
loop_
_entity_poly.entity_id
_entity_poly.type
_entity_poly.pdbx_seq_one_letter_code
_entity_poly.pdbx_strand_id
1 'polypeptide(L)'
;MNTVEEIQFNWDGVAWQQAEVGSEPERFALGIMDEFAYIAATGSAGDPEFFTLGSNPGLAFGDPEWLFAQDNPGYVAGCLGLAEAHRDAVTRVVDRYLSRLDDTERRGEPREILEQLVSAMGLPALPR
;
A
#
# COMPACT_ATOMS: atom_id res chain seq x y z
N MET A 1 4.65 -9.45 -24.62
CA MET A 1 4.94 -9.83 -23.23
C MET A 1 4.88 -8.54 -22.46
N ASN A 2 3.73 -8.24 -21.83
CA ASN A 2 3.68 -7.11 -20.91
C ASN A 2 4.39 -7.60 -19.65
N THR A 3 5.64 -7.19 -19.48
CA THR A 3 6.34 -7.33 -18.20
C THR A 3 5.49 -6.58 -17.19
N VAL A 4 4.96 -7.29 -16.20
CA VAL A 4 4.24 -6.63 -15.12
C VAL A 4 5.26 -5.78 -14.37
N GLU A 5 4.98 -4.48 -14.22
CA GLU A 5 5.89 -3.55 -13.54
C GLU A 5 5.88 -3.83 -12.04
N GLU A 6 6.81 -4.65 -11.58
CA GLU A 6 7.17 -4.74 -10.18
C GLU A 6 7.99 -3.50 -9.80
N ILE A 7 7.43 -2.65 -8.94
CA ILE A 7 8.08 -1.42 -8.52
C ILE A 7 7.75 -1.10 -7.07
N GLN A 8 8.77 -0.70 -6.31
CA GLN A 8 8.63 -0.22 -4.94
C GLN A 8 9.19 1.20 -4.81
N PHE A 9 8.44 2.07 -4.13
CA PHE A 9 8.81 3.42 -3.76
C PHE A 9 8.90 3.50 -2.24
N ASN A 10 10.13 3.57 -1.72
CA ASN A 10 10.40 3.77 -0.30
C ASN A 10 10.34 5.27 0.03
N TRP A 11 9.65 5.63 1.11
CA TRP A 11 9.61 6.99 1.62
C TRP A 11 10.64 7.17 2.76
N ASP A 12 11.67 7.97 2.51
CA ASP A 12 12.71 8.27 3.52
C ASP A 12 12.29 9.38 4.51
N GLY A 13 11.18 10.08 4.24
CA GLY A 13 10.71 11.24 4.99
C GLY A 13 10.85 12.58 4.25
N VAL A 14 11.56 12.58 3.12
CA VAL A 14 11.89 13.76 2.31
C VAL A 14 11.56 13.52 0.83
N ALA A 15 11.92 12.36 0.30
CA ALA A 15 11.74 12.00 -1.10
C ALA A 15 11.41 10.52 -1.28
N TRP A 16 10.88 10.19 -2.47
CA TRP A 16 10.71 8.81 -2.90
C TRP A 16 12.01 8.26 -3.44
N GLN A 17 12.40 7.08 -2.96
CA GLN A 17 13.49 6.28 -3.51
C GLN A 17 12.90 5.03 -4.16
N GLN A 18 13.33 4.72 -5.38
CA GLN A 18 13.00 3.42 -5.96
C GLN A 18 13.81 2.34 -5.25
N ALA A 19 13.15 1.25 -4.88
CA ALA A 19 13.75 0.13 -4.17
C ALA A 19 13.37 -1.21 -4.82
N GLU A 20 14.07 -2.27 -4.43
CA GLU A 20 13.69 -3.64 -4.77
C GLU A 20 12.38 -4.00 -4.06
N VAL A 21 11.46 -4.67 -4.75
CA VAL A 21 10.20 -5.14 -4.17
C VAL A 21 10.50 -6.12 -3.04
N GLY A 22 9.87 -5.91 -1.88
CA GLY A 22 10.08 -6.74 -0.69
C GLY A 22 11.25 -6.29 0.19
N SER A 23 12.00 -5.24 -0.19
CA SER A 23 12.97 -4.63 0.72
C SER A 23 12.25 -3.94 1.89
N GLU A 24 12.81 -4.01 3.09
CA GLU A 24 12.27 -3.33 4.26
C GLU A 24 12.24 -1.81 4.04
N PRO A 25 11.11 -1.14 4.31
CA PRO A 25 11.01 0.31 4.16
C PRO A 25 11.70 1.04 5.31
N GLU A 26 12.20 2.26 5.04
CA GLU A 26 12.76 3.12 6.09
C GLU A 26 11.67 3.71 6.99
N ARG A 27 10.52 4.05 6.40
CA ARG A 27 9.31 4.47 7.13
C ARG A 27 8.11 3.67 6.68
N PHE A 28 7.86 3.73 5.38
CA PHE A 28 6.89 2.89 4.68
C PHE A 28 7.27 2.88 3.19
N ALA A 29 6.78 1.89 2.48
CA ALA A 29 6.89 1.80 1.04
C ALA A 29 5.51 1.60 0.41
N LEU A 30 5.38 2.11 -0.80
CA LEU A 30 4.27 1.84 -1.69
C LEU A 30 4.79 1.08 -2.88
N GLY A 31 4.02 0.14 -3.41
CA GLY A 31 4.47 -0.54 -4.61
C GLY A 31 3.36 -1.13 -5.43
N ILE A 32 3.76 -1.59 -6.61
CA ILE A 32 2.94 -2.37 -7.52
C ILE A 32 3.64 -3.71 -7.65
N MET A 33 2.87 -4.77 -7.46
CA MET A 33 3.33 -6.14 -7.65
C MET A 33 2.20 -6.89 -8.35
N ASP A 34 2.54 -7.53 -9.46
CA ASP A 34 1.56 -8.14 -10.35
C ASP A 34 0.40 -7.16 -10.71
N GLU A 35 -0.84 -7.52 -10.41
CA GLU A 35 -2.02 -6.69 -10.74
C GLU A 35 -2.55 -5.85 -9.56
N PHE A 36 -1.80 -5.72 -8.45
CA PHE A 36 -2.24 -4.99 -7.27
C PHE A 36 -1.23 -3.95 -6.78
N ALA A 37 -1.75 -2.97 -6.04
CA ALA A 37 -0.94 -2.02 -5.30
C ALA A 37 -0.77 -2.51 -3.87
N TYR A 38 0.32 -2.14 -3.20
CA TYR A 38 0.53 -2.50 -1.80
C TYR A 38 1.13 -1.36 -0.99
N ILE A 39 0.96 -1.48 0.33
CA ILE A 39 1.61 -0.69 1.36
C ILE A 39 2.45 -1.65 2.21
N ALA A 40 3.73 -1.38 2.37
CA ALA A 40 4.58 -2.02 3.36
C ALA A 40 4.94 -0.96 4.43
N ALA A 41 4.71 -1.26 5.70
CA ALA A 41 4.94 -0.31 6.79
C ALA A 41 5.29 -1.02 8.09
N THR A 42 5.59 -0.26 9.14
CA THR A 42 5.74 -0.79 10.49
C THR A 42 4.44 -0.57 11.29
N GLY A 43 3.90 -1.65 11.85
CA GLY A 43 2.73 -1.66 12.72
C GLY A 43 2.97 -0.94 14.04
N SER A 44 1.89 -0.67 14.78
CA SER A 44 1.99 0.03 16.08
C SER A 44 2.77 -0.76 17.14
N ALA A 45 2.91 -2.08 16.97
CA ALA A 45 3.68 -2.96 17.85
C ALA A 45 5.17 -3.07 17.44
N GLY A 46 5.56 -2.46 16.31
CA GLY A 46 6.90 -2.57 15.74
C GLY A 46 7.07 -3.71 14.74
N ASP A 47 6.02 -4.49 14.49
CA ASP A 47 6.04 -5.61 13.54
C ASP A 47 5.90 -5.10 12.09
N PRO A 48 6.53 -5.77 11.11
CA PRO A 48 6.33 -5.44 9.69
C PRO A 48 4.91 -5.77 9.25
N GLU A 49 4.30 -4.86 8.52
CA GLU A 49 2.93 -4.94 8.02
C GLU A 49 2.91 -4.86 6.49
N PHE A 50 2.02 -5.63 5.87
CA PHE A 50 1.83 -5.65 4.43
C PHE A 50 0.33 -5.60 4.09
N PHE A 51 -0.08 -4.58 3.35
CA PHE A 51 -1.47 -4.37 2.97
C PHE A 51 -1.60 -4.33 1.45
N THR A 52 -2.58 -5.05 0.92
CA THR A 52 -2.87 -5.11 -0.51
C THR A 52 -4.04 -4.20 -0.85
N LEU A 53 -3.98 -3.59 -2.04
CA LEU A 53 -4.93 -2.61 -2.52
C LEU A 53 -5.37 -2.95 -3.95
N GLY A 54 -6.66 -2.80 -4.21
CA GLY A 54 -7.27 -2.83 -5.53
C GLY A 54 -7.55 -4.23 -6.05
N SER A 55 -6.73 -5.22 -5.73
CA SER A 55 -7.00 -6.61 -6.09
C SER A 55 -6.60 -7.54 -4.95
N ASN A 56 -7.36 -8.60 -4.75
CA ASN A 56 -6.98 -9.70 -3.89
C ASN A 56 -6.14 -10.67 -4.74
N PRO A 57 -4.82 -10.81 -4.50
CA PRO A 57 -3.98 -11.70 -5.30
C PRO A 57 -4.29 -13.20 -5.08
N GLY A 58 -5.21 -13.52 -4.17
CA GLY A 58 -5.55 -14.87 -3.80
C GLY A 58 -4.44 -15.56 -2.99
N LEU A 59 -4.75 -16.75 -2.49
CA LEU A 59 -3.87 -17.57 -1.64
C LEU A 59 -2.55 -18.00 -2.32
N ALA A 60 -2.38 -17.74 -3.62
CA ALA A 60 -1.19 -18.12 -4.38
C ALA A 60 0.01 -17.20 -4.13
N PHE A 61 -0.22 -15.97 -3.67
CA PHE A 61 0.83 -14.97 -3.42
C PHE A 61 1.15 -14.78 -1.94
N GLY A 62 1.33 -15.90 -1.23
CA GLY A 62 1.82 -15.92 0.15
C GLY A 62 0.77 -16.34 1.16
N ASP A 63 1.22 -17.10 2.15
CA ASP A 63 0.46 -17.75 3.22
C ASP A 63 -0.77 -16.96 3.71
N PRO A 64 -1.90 -17.61 4.08
CA PRO A 64 -3.00 -16.96 4.83
C PRO A 64 -2.53 -16.03 5.95
N GLU A 65 -1.35 -16.25 6.55
CA GLU A 65 -0.71 -15.36 7.54
C GLU A 65 -0.45 -13.92 7.05
N TRP A 66 -0.28 -13.69 5.73
CA TRP A 66 0.01 -12.36 5.14
C TRP A 66 -1.27 -11.58 4.77
N LEU A 67 -2.44 -12.25 4.81
CA LEU A 67 -3.75 -11.64 4.54
C LEU A 67 -4.36 -10.98 5.79
N PHE A 68 -3.68 -11.00 6.93
CA PHE A 68 -4.23 -10.51 8.21
C PHE A 68 -3.88 -9.06 8.47
N ALA A 69 -4.68 -8.14 7.91
CA ALA A 69 -5.09 -6.91 8.57
C ALA A 69 -6.00 -6.04 7.68
N GLN A 70 -7.18 -6.51 7.23
CA GLN A 70 -7.86 -5.77 6.16
C GLN A 70 -9.35 -5.40 6.35
N ASP A 71 -9.80 -5.23 7.60
CA ASP A 71 -11.10 -4.56 7.89
C ASP A 71 -10.98 -3.24 8.66
N ASN A 72 -9.75 -2.77 8.92
CA ASN A 72 -9.52 -1.53 9.66
C ASN A 72 -8.68 -0.53 8.85
N PRO A 73 -9.31 0.24 7.94
CA PRO A 73 -8.60 1.24 7.14
C PRO A 73 -7.93 2.32 8.00
N GLY A 74 -8.45 2.58 9.20
CA GLY A 74 -7.83 3.50 10.16
C GLY A 74 -6.51 2.98 10.73
N TYR A 75 -6.37 1.66 10.93
CA TYR A 75 -5.12 1.04 11.34
C TYR A 75 -4.04 1.22 10.27
N VAL A 76 -4.35 0.85 9.02
CA VAL A 76 -3.45 1.01 7.87
C VAL A 76 -2.99 2.46 7.73
N ALA A 77 -3.91 3.42 7.82
CA ALA A 77 -3.58 4.85 7.78
C ALA A 77 -2.69 5.27 8.97
N GLY A 78 -2.84 4.63 10.13
CA GLY A 78 -2.00 4.81 11.30
C GLY A 78 -0.56 4.34 11.08
N CYS A 79 -0.36 3.20 10.42
CA CYS A 79 0.96 2.63 10.11
C CYS A 79 1.83 3.54 9.23
N LEU A 80 1.21 4.41 8.41
CA LEU A 80 1.93 5.35 7.56
C LEU A 80 2.60 6.51 8.34
N GLY A 81 2.30 6.66 9.64
CA GLY A 81 2.97 7.64 10.50
C GLY A 81 2.77 9.10 10.10
N LEU A 82 1.68 9.40 9.38
CA LEU A 82 1.40 10.73 8.83
C LEU A 82 0.82 11.69 9.88
N ALA A 83 0.94 13.00 9.60
CA ALA A 83 0.29 14.03 10.40
C ALA A 83 -1.23 13.85 10.41
N GLU A 84 -1.86 14.19 11.55
CA GLU A 84 -3.29 13.98 11.80
C GLU A 84 -4.19 14.64 10.72
N ALA A 85 -3.78 15.78 10.17
CA ALA A 85 -4.51 16.49 9.13
C ALA A 85 -4.75 15.68 7.83
N HIS A 86 -3.92 14.67 7.54
CA HIS A 86 -4.05 13.83 6.36
C HIS A 86 -4.76 12.50 6.63
N ARG A 87 -4.90 12.11 7.91
CA ARG A 87 -5.37 10.77 8.30
C ARG A 87 -6.75 10.44 7.75
N ASP A 88 -7.68 11.40 7.77
CA ASP A 88 -9.04 11.19 7.27
C ASP A 88 -9.07 10.98 5.75
N ALA A 89 -8.28 11.74 4.99
CA ALA A 89 -8.21 11.61 3.53
C ALA A 89 -7.59 10.26 3.15
N VAL A 90 -6.52 9.88 3.82
CA VAL A 90 -5.83 8.60 3.61
C VAL A 90 -6.74 7.43 3.97
N THR A 91 -7.41 7.47 5.12
CA THR A 91 -8.37 6.44 5.55
C THR A 91 -9.44 6.19 4.49
N ARG A 92 -9.96 7.24 3.83
CA ARG A 92 -10.97 7.09 2.76
C ARG A 92 -10.43 6.41 1.51
N VAL A 93 -9.18 6.70 1.11
CA VAL A 93 -8.55 6.04 -0.04
C VAL A 93 -8.26 4.58 0.30
N VAL A 94 -7.73 4.32 1.50
CA VAL A 94 -7.51 2.96 1.99
C VAL A 94 -8.84 2.20 2.03
N ASP A 95 -9.89 2.71 2.68
CA ASP A 95 -11.18 2.01 2.78
C ASP A 95 -11.78 1.63 1.41
N ARG A 96 -11.58 2.49 0.42
CA ARG A 96 -12.02 2.25 -0.96
C ARG A 96 -11.26 1.09 -1.62
N TYR A 97 -9.96 0.97 -1.39
CA TYR A 97 -9.09 0.08 -2.16
C TYR A 97 -8.54 -1.10 -1.38
N LEU A 98 -8.54 -1.10 -0.05
CA LEU A 98 -8.06 -2.19 0.79
C LEU A 98 -8.71 -3.50 0.37
N SER A 99 -7.89 -4.50 0.10
CA SER A 99 -8.33 -5.78 -0.45
C SER A 99 -8.95 -6.64 0.65
N ARG A 100 -10.14 -7.16 0.37
CA ARG A 100 -10.90 -8.01 1.30
C ARG A 100 -10.89 -9.44 0.82
N LEU A 101 -11.06 -10.37 1.76
CA LEU A 101 -11.06 -11.81 1.45
C LEU A 101 -12.18 -12.22 0.49
N ASP A 102 -13.30 -11.50 0.49
CA ASP A 102 -14.47 -11.72 -0.35
C ASP A 102 -14.42 -10.95 -1.69
N ASP A 103 -13.35 -10.20 -1.94
CA ASP A 103 -13.18 -9.51 -3.22
C ASP A 103 -13.03 -10.52 -4.35
N THR A 104 -13.97 -10.46 -5.28
CA THR A 104 -13.98 -11.25 -6.52
C THR A 104 -13.69 -10.42 -7.75
N GLU A 105 -13.78 -9.09 -7.63
CA GLU A 105 -13.52 -8.13 -8.69
C GLU A 105 -12.45 -7.12 -8.26
N ARG A 106 -11.64 -6.72 -9.23
CA ARG A 106 -10.62 -5.69 -9.06
C ARG A 106 -11.24 -4.30 -8.98
N ARG A 107 -10.68 -3.45 -8.11
CA ARG A 107 -11.01 -2.03 -7.91
C ARG A 107 -9.85 -1.14 -8.32
N GLY A 108 -9.94 -0.53 -9.51
CA GLY A 108 -8.98 0.48 -9.96
C GLY A 108 -7.63 -0.08 -10.46
N GLU A 109 -6.87 0.79 -11.10
CA GLU A 109 -5.51 0.48 -11.56
C GLU A 109 -4.48 0.73 -10.45
N PRO A 110 -3.41 -0.08 -10.30
CA PRO A 110 -2.56 -0.07 -9.12
C PRO A 110 -1.83 1.26 -9.03
N ARG A 111 -1.37 1.77 -10.17
CA ARG A 111 -0.75 3.09 -10.27
C ARG A 111 -1.69 4.22 -9.88
N GLU A 112 -2.94 4.19 -10.36
CA GLU A 112 -3.94 5.20 -10.02
C GLU A 112 -4.30 5.18 -8.53
N ILE A 113 -4.33 3.99 -7.92
CA ILE A 113 -4.53 3.82 -6.47
C ILE A 113 -3.39 4.49 -5.71
N LEU A 114 -2.14 4.19 -6.08
CA LEU A 114 -0.97 4.77 -5.42
C LEU A 114 -0.94 6.30 -5.57
N GLU A 115 -1.29 6.83 -6.75
CA GLU A 115 -1.35 8.28 -6.98
C GLU A 115 -2.44 8.96 -6.13
N GLN A 116 -3.62 8.35 -6.00
CA GLN A 116 -4.67 8.84 -5.10
C GLN A 116 -4.22 8.81 -3.64
N LEU A 117 -3.55 7.72 -3.23
CA LEU A 117 -3.04 7.57 -1.87
C LEU A 117 -1.99 8.65 -1.56
N VAL A 118 -1.00 8.82 -2.43
CA VAL A 118 0.06 9.84 -2.29
C VAL A 118 -0.52 11.26 -2.24
N SER A 119 -1.50 11.55 -3.09
CA SER A 119 -2.22 12.82 -3.04
C SER A 119 -2.95 13.02 -1.71
N ALA A 120 -3.58 11.98 -1.16
CA ALA A 120 -4.26 12.05 0.14
C ALA A 120 -3.29 12.24 1.32
N MET A 121 -2.10 11.65 1.21
CA MET A 121 -1.02 11.82 2.18
C MET A 121 -0.40 13.22 2.18
N GLY A 122 -0.65 14.03 1.13
CA GLY A 122 -0.02 15.34 0.96
C GLY A 122 1.47 15.26 0.61
N LEU A 123 1.91 14.13 0.04
CA LEU A 123 3.30 13.89 -0.33
C LEU A 123 3.57 14.25 -1.80
N PRO A 124 4.86 14.44 -2.19
CA PRO A 124 5.22 14.62 -3.59
C PRO A 124 4.74 13.44 -4.45
N ALA A 125 4.42 13.69 -5.71
CA ALA A 125 4.02 12.62 -6.63
C ALA A 125 5.11 11.55 -6.77
N LEU A 126 4.69 10.30 -7.02
CA LEU A 126 5.61 9.20 -7.27
C LEU A 126 6.43 9.45 -8.54
N PRO A 127 7.71 9.03 -8.58
CA PRO A 127 8.48 8.97 -9.80
C PRO A 127 7.73 8.18 -10.89
N ARG A 128 7.99 8.54 -12.14
CA ARG A 128 7.48 7.82 -13.31
C ARG A 128 8.33 6.61 -13.61
#